data_AF-X1K994-F1
#
_entry.id   AF-X1K994-F1
#
_cell.length_a   1.000
_cell.length_b   1.000
_cell.length_c   1.000
_cell.angle_alpha   90.00
_cell.angle_beta   90.00
_cell.angle_gamma   90.00
#
_symmetry.space_group_name_H-M   'P 1'
#
loop_
_entity.id
_entity.type
_entity.pdbx_description
1 polymer ?
#
loop_
_entity_poly.entity_id
_entity_poly.type
_entity_poly.pdbx_seq_one_letter_code
_entity_poly.pdbx_strand_id
1 'polypeptide(L)'
;TSLTATWICLTLLLIVALVAGDRRRRLHLIVSAPLFWPLLVFCCCIVLAGFAHGGLREALQSVATTRGLLVYLIAYQAYRLNDCRNMLSVLFVCAALSGLFAVIQQLFNFHPFTYPYLQATGFLGDPMSFAGLMQLTSFTALGVLARRWQLKGDPGLSSWPQNNKLMAVIVLANFLGLIFASERSAWLGMLVALPIVFLYISPKVFFRGTIVLAVASILAWSFVPVVKTRLASLAHFDQDVSVKARLVIWSKAWQIFQEHPV
;
A
#
# COMPACT_ATOMS: atom_id res chain seq x y z
N THR A 1 -13.51 -16.55 7.50
CA THR A 1 -12.68 -17.75 7.83
C THR A 1 -11.33 -17.74 7.12
N SER A 2 -11.22 -17.30 5.87
CA SER A 2 -9.92 -17.26 5.14
C SER A 2 -8.84 -16.39 5.79
N LEU A 3 -9.20 -15.19 6.28
CA LEU A 3 -8.27 -14.26 6.92
C LEU A 3 -7.55 -14.87 8.13
N THR A 4 -8.27 -15.60 8.99
CA THR A 4 -7.71 -16.24 10.19
C THR A 4 -6.68 -17.32 9.81
N ALA A 5 -6.95 -18.09 8.76
CA ALA A 5 -6.03 -19.11 8.27
C ALA A 5 -4.73 -18.52 7.72
N THR A 6 -4.81 -17.41 6.98
CA THR A 6 -3.62 -16.71 6.46
C THR A 6 -2.73 -16.19 7.59
N TRP A 7 -3.33 -15.67 8.67
CA TRP A 7 -2.58 -15.21 9.84
C TRP A 7 -1.95 -16.34 10.64
N ILE A 8 -2.65 -17.46 10.80
CA ILE A 8 -2.09 -18.67 11.42
C ILE A 8 -0.88 -19.13 10.60
N CYS A 9 -1.01 -19.21 9.27
CA CYS A 9 0.08 -19.58 8.37
C CYS A 9 1.29 -18.63 8.49
N LEU A 10 1.07 -17.32 8.46
CA LEU A 10 2.15 -16.32 8.61
C LEU A 10 2.86 -16.42 9.98
N THR A 11 2.09 -16.64 11.04
CA THR A 11 2.65 -16.79 12.40
C THR A 11 3.45 -18.08 12.51
N LEU A 12 2.94 -19.19 11.97
CA LEU A 12 3.67 -20.46 11.90
C LEU A 12 4.92 -20.33 11.05
N LEU A 13 4.88 -19.65 9.90
CA LEU A 13 6.05 -19.39 9.08
C LEU A 13 7.11 -18.57 9.82
N LEU A 14 6.70 -17.56 10.61
CA LEU A 14 7.64 -16.81 11.45
C LEU A 14 8.26 -17.70 12.54
N ILE A 15 7.45 -18.52 13.21
CA ILE A 15 7.93 -19.44 14.24
C ILE A 15 8.90 -20.47 13.63
N VAL A 16 8.52 -21.12 12.53
CA VAL A 16 9.37 -22.06 11.79
C VAL A 16 10.64 -21.38 11.33
N ALA A 17 10.56 -20.16 10.79
CA ALA A 17 11.72 -19.38 10.41
C ALA A 17 12.65 -19.13 11.60
N LEU A 18 12.12 -18.75 12.77
CA LEU A 18 12.90 -18.51 13.98
C LEU A 18 13.50 -19.79 14.61
N VAL A 19 12.83 -20.93 14.45
CA VAL A 19 13.24 -22.22 15.03
C VAL A 19 14.21 -22.98 14.12
N ALA A 20 14.01 -22.93 12.80
CA ALA A 20 14.77 -23.73 11.82
C ALA A 20 16.14 -23.12 11.44
N GLY A 21 16.53 -21.98 12.01
CA GLY A 21 17.83 -21.34 11.71
C GLY A 21 18.51 -20.78 12.94
N ASP A 22 19.64 -20.09 12.74
CA ASP A 22 20.34 -19.42 13.83
C ASP A 22 19.47 -18.32 14.45
N ARG A 23 18.86 -18.65 15.59
CA ARG A 23 17.92 -17.80 16.33
C ARG A 23 18.53 -16.46 16.71
N ARG A 24 19.82 -16.43 17.09
CA ARG A 24 20.50 -15.19 17.48
C ARG A 24 20.66 -14.27 16.28
N ARG A 25 21.09 -14.82 15.14
CA ARG A 25 21.20 -14.08 13.88
C ARG A 25 19.84 -13.52 13.42
N ARG A 26 18.77 -14.32 13.50
CA ARG A 26 17.42 -13.88 13.09
C ARG A 26 16.84 -12.80 13.99
N LEU A 27 16.99 -12.93 15.32
CA LEU A 27 16.58 -11.88 16.26
C LEU A 27 17.36 -10.58 16.02
N HIS A 28 18.67 -10.68 15.80
CA HIS A 28 19.49 -9.51 15.45
C HIS A 28 18.98 -8.84 14.18
N LEU A 29 18.60 -9.61 13.15
CA LEU A 29 18.03 -9.05 11.92
C LEU A 29 16.70 -8.32 12.16
N ILE A 30 15.81 -8.85 13.00
CA ILE A 30 14.55 -8.18 13.36
C ILE A 30 14.83 -6.84 14.03
N VAL A 31 15.68 -6.84 15.06
CA VAL A 31 16.00 -5.62 15.83
C VAL A 31 16.73 -4.59 14.96
N SER A 32 17.53 -5.04 13.99
CA SER A 32 18.21 -4.18 13.02
C SER A 32 17.30 -3.65 11.88
N ALA A 33 16.02 -4.05 11.84
CA ALA A 33 15.12 -3.57 10.80
C ALA A 33 14.84 -2.06 11.00
N PRO A 34 14.96 -1.21 9.95
CA PRO A 34 14.86 0.24 10.11
C PRO A 34 13.57 0.74 10.76
N LEU A 35 12.44 0.06 10.52
CA LEU A 35 11.14 0.43 11.10
C LEU A 35 10.81 -0.33 12.39
N PHE A 36 11.71 -1.16 12.92
CA PHE A 36 11.43 -1.93 14.13
C PHE A 36 11.02 -1.04 15.31
N TRP A 37 11.86 -0.06 15.66
CA TRP A 37 11.60 0.83 16.79
C TRP A 37 10.36 1.73 16.59
N PRO A 38 10.18 2.41 15.44
CA PRO A 38 8.94 3.15 15.19
C PRO A 38 7.67 2.30 15.30
N LEU A 39 7.69 1.08 14.74
CA LEU A 39 6.56 0.16 14.81
C LEU A 39 6.31 -0.33 16.24
N LEU A 40 7.37 -0.60 17.00
CA LEU A 40 7.25 -1.02 18.41
C LEU A 40 6.61 0.09 19.25
N VAL A 41 7.08 1.33 19.12
CA VAL A 41 6.51 2.49 19.81
C VAL A 41 5.03 2.66 19.44
N PHE A 42 4.71 2.57 18.15
CA PHE A 42 3.33 2.63 17.68
C PHE A 42 2.45 1.53 18.29
N CYS A 43 2.92 0.28 18.29
CA CYS A 43 2.23 -0.84 18.95
C CYS A 43 2.01 -0.56 20.44
N CYS A 44 3.04 -0.09 21.15
CA CYS A 44 2.94 0.25 22.56
C CYS A 44 1.88 1.33 22.81
N CYS A 45 1.84 2.39 22.00
CA CYS A 45 0.82 3.43 22.12
C CYS A 45 -0.60 2.89 21.93
N ILE A 46 -0.83 2.03 20.94
CA ILE A 46 -2.15 1.42 20.71
C ILE A 46 -2.56 0.55 21.91
N VAL A 47 -1.66 -0.30 22.41
CA VAL A 47 -1.96 -1.18 23.54
C VAL A 47 -2.26 -0.38 24.81
N LEU A 48 -1.48 0.67 25.07
CA LEU A 48 -1.70 1.57 26.20
C LEU A 48 -3.04 2.32 26.08
N ALA A 49 -3.40 2.78 24.88
CA ALA A 49 -4.69 3.42 24.63
C ALA A 49 -5.86 2.44 24.85
N GLY A 50 -5.74 1.20 24.35
CA GLY A 50 -6.72 0.15 24.59
C GLY A 50 -6.87 -0.17 26.07
N PHE A 51 -5.76 -0.23 26.81
CA PHE A 51 -5.78 -0.43 28.26
C PHE A 51 -6.48 0.71 29.01
N ALA A 52 -6.20 1.96 28.64
CA ALA A 52 -6.80 3.14 29.28
C ALA A 52 -8.32 3.24 29.07
N HIS A 53 -8.83 2.84 27.90
CA HIS A 53 -10.25 3.00 27.57
C HIS A 53 -11.12 1.77 27.84
N GLY A 54 -10.60 0.56 27.63
CA GLY A 54 -11.39 -0.68 27.69
C GLY A 54 -10.75 -1.79 28.55
N GLY A 55 -9.70 -1.46 29.30
CA GLY A 55 -8.99 -2.39 30.17
C GLY A 55 -8.25 -3.50 29.40
N LEU A 56 -7.99 -4.62 30.09
CA LEU A 56 -7.15 -5.70 29.57
C LEU A 56 -7.71 -6.34 28.29
N ARG A 57 -9.04 -6.48 28.18
CA ARG A 57 -9.69 -7.10 27.02
C ARG A 57 -9.45 -6.28 25.75
N GLU A 58 -9.64 -4.97 25.83
CA GLU A 58 -9.46 -4.05 24.70
C GLU A 58 -7.98 -3.91 24.32
N ALA A 59 -7.09 -3.91 25.32
CA ALA A 59 -5.65 -3.97 25.09
C ALA A 59 -5.23 -5.24 24.32
N LEU A 60 -5.77 -6.41 24.68
CA LEU A 60 -5.48 -7.66 23.97
C LEU A 60 -6.06 -7.67 22.55
N GLN A 61 -7.25 -7.12 22.35
CA GLN A 61 -7.83 -6.96 21.00
C GLN A 61 -6.99 -6.00 20.14
N SER A 62 -6.44 -4.95 20.75
CA SER A 62 -5.53 -4.01 20.11
C SER A 62 -4.21 -4.68 19.68
N VAL A 63 -3.66 -5.61 20.48
CA VAL A 63 -2.52 -6.42 20.02
C VAL A 63 -2.90 -7.23 18.78
N ALA A 64 -4.09 -7.83 18.75
CA ALA A 64 -4.55 -8.61 17.60
C ALA A 64 -4.69 -7.78 16.32
N THR A 65 -5.01 -6.48 16.40
CA THR A 65 -5.06 -5.60 15.22
C THR A 65 -3.67 -5.20 14.73
N THR A 66 -2.68 -5.09 15.62
CA THR A 66 -1.28 -4.81 15.27
C THR A 66 -0.53 -5.97 14.59
N ARG A 67 -1.12 -7.18 14.53
CA ARG A 67 -0.49 -8.35 13.90
C ARG A 67 -0.05 -8.13 12.45
N GLY A 68 -0.68 -7.18 11.74
CA GLY A 68 -0.29 -6.80 10.39
C GLY A 68 1.14 -6.29 10.28
N LEU A 69 1.67 -5.72 11.36
CA LEU A 69 3.04 -5.20 11.41
C LEU A 69 4.09 -6.31 11.45
N LEU A 70 3.72 -7.53 11.86
CA LEU A 70 4.62 -8.70 11.81
C LEU A 70 5.02 -9.03 10.37
N VAL A 71 4.17 -8.74 9.39
CA VAL A 71 4.46 -8.98 7.97
C VAL A 71 5.73 -8.24 7.54
N TYR A 72 5.93 -7.01 8.00
CA TYR A 72 7.13 -6.24 7.70
C TYR A 72 8.40 -6.93 8.24
N LEU A 73 8.38 -7.41 9.49
CA LEU A 73 9.53 -8.04 10.12
C LEU A 73 9.87 -9.40 9.48
N ILE A 74 8.83 -10.18 9.11
CA ILE A 74 8.99 -11.43 8.37
C ILE A 74 9.59 -11.15 6.98
N ALA A 75 9.02 -10.18 6.26
CA ALA A 75 9.51 -9.80 4.94
C ALA A 75 10.96 -9.32 5.00
N TYR A 76 11.31 -8.46 5.96
CA TYR A 76 12.67 -7.94 6.13
C TYR A 76 13.69 -9.08 6.35
N GLN A 77 13.36 -10.04 7.22
CA GLN A 77 14.20 -11.22 7.41
C GLN A 77 14.34 -12.05 6.14
N ALA A 78 13.23 -12.30 5.45
CA ALA A 78 13.24 -13.06 4.20
C ALA A 78 14.17 -12.42 3.17
N TYR A 79 14.09 -11.09 2.98
CA TYR A 79 14.97 -10.35 2.07
C TYR A 79 16.45 -10.37 2.46
N ARG A 80 16.75 -10.37 3.76
CA ARG A 80 18.14 -10.34 4.25
C ARG A 80 18.81 -11.71 4.24
N LEU A 81 18.03 -12.78 4.38
CA LEU A 81 18.54 -14.15 4.47
C LEU A 81 18.48 -14.89 3.15
N ASN A 82 17.47 -14.61 2.32
CA ASN A 82 17.25 -15.29 1.06
C ASN A 82 17.36 -14.30 -0.10
N ASP A 83 17.78 -14.81 -1.25
CA ASP A 83 17.70 -14.08 -2.50
C ASP A 83 16.23 -14.05 -2.97
N CYS A 84 15.40 -13.20 -2.36
CA CYS A 84 13.98 -13.03 -2.70
C CYS A 84 13.76 -12.33 -4.06
N ARG A 85 14.77 -12.42 -4.93
CA ARG A 85 14.84 -11.65 -6.16
C ARG A 85 13.79 -12.08 -7.17
N ASN A 86 13.85 -13.35 -7.52
CA ASN A 86 12.91 -13.93 -8.46
C ASN A 86 11.46 -13.78 -7.99
N MET A 87 11.21 -13.90 -6.68
CA MET A 87 9.88 -13.71 -6.10
C MET A 87 9.34 -12.29 -6.30
N LEU A 88 10.17 -11.27 -6.10
CA LEU A 88 9.78 -9.88 -6.35
C LEU A 88 9.59 -9.59 -7.84
N SER A 89 10.42 -10.16 -8.72
CA SER A 89 10.19 -10.08 -10.17
C SER A 89 8.81 -10.59 -10.53
N VAL A 90 8.50 -11.80 -10.05
CA VAL A 90 7.20 -12.45 -10.32
C VAL A 90 6.08 -11.59 -9.75
N LEU A 91 6.22 -11.09 -8.51
CA LEU A 91 5.22 -10.20 -7.91
C LEU A 91 5.00 -8.94 -8.75
N PHE A 92 6.06 -8.28 -9.21
CA PHE A 92 5.95 -7.07 -10.02
C PHE A 92 5.35 -7.35 -11.40
N VAL A 93 5.68 -8.46 -12.04
CA VAL A 93 5.09 -8.87 -13.31
C VAL A 93 3.62 -9.23 -13.14
N CYS A 94 3.26 -10.03 -12.13
CA CYS A 94 1.87 -10.36 -11.81
C CYS A 94 1.05 -9.10 -11.50
N ALA A 95 1.62 -8.17 -10.74
CA ALA A 95 0.99 -6.89 -10.46
C ALA A 95 0.80 -6.06 -11.74
N ALA A 96 1.80 -6.01 -12.61
CA ALA A 96 1.72 -5.27 -13.88
C ALA A 96 0.63 -5.85 -14.78
N LEU A 97 0.57 -7.18 -14.91
CA LEU A 97 -0.50 -7.86 -15.64
C LEU A 97 -1.88 -7.57 -15.04
N SER A 98 -1.99 -7.58 -13.71
CA SER A 98 -3.23 -7.23 -13.02
C SER A 98 -3.61 -5.75 -13.21
N GLY A 99 -2.63 -4.85 -13.28
CA GLY A 99 -2.83 -3.43 -13.54
C GLY A 99 -3.28 -3.15 -14.97
N LEU A 100 -2.69 -3.84 -15.95
CA LEU A 100 -3.15 -3.80 -17.35
C LEU A 100 -4.55 -4.40 -17.50
N PHE A 101 -4.85 -5.48 -16.77
CA PHE A 101 -6.19 -6.04 -16.75
C PHE A 101 -7.21 -5.05 -16.17
N ALA A 102 -6.86 -4.30 -15.13
CA ALA A 102 -7.71 -3.22 -14.60
C ALA A 102 -8.02 -2.13 -15.65
N VAL A 103 -7.07 -1.79 -16.52
CA VAL A 103 -7.32 -0.90 -17.67
C VAL A 103 -8.37 -1.51 -18.60
N ILE A 104 -8.24 -2.80 -18.92
CA ILE A 104 -9.21 -3.50 -19.79
C ILE A 104 -10.60 -3.51 -19.14
N GLN A 105 -10.69 -3.83 -17.85
CA GLN A 105 -11.97 -3.84 -17.12
C GLN A 105 -12.68 -2.49 -17.26
N GLN A 106 -11.95 -1.39 -17.13
CA GLN A 106 -12.51 -0.04 -17.14
C GLN A 106 -12.82 0.49 -18.55
N LEU A 107 -11.93 0.27 -19.51
CA LEU A 107 -12.13 0.77 -20.88
C LEU A 107 -13.19 -0.03 -21.65
N PHE A 108 -13.29 -1.33 -21.41
CA PHE A 108 -14.23 -2.22 -22.11
C PHE A 108 -15.46 -2.60 -21.27
N ASN A 109 -15.59 -2.04 -20.06
CA ASN A 109 -16.65 -2.38 -19.11
C ASN A 109 -16.77 -3.90 -18.87
N PHE A 110 -15.63 -4.59 -18.85
CA PHE A 110 -15.55 -6.05 -18.73
C PHE A 110 -15.23 -6.45 -17.29
N HIS A 111 -16.26 -6.82 -16.51
CA HIS A 111 -16.12 -7.17 -15.10
C HIS A 111 -16.52 -8.63 -14.84
N PRO A 112 -15.61 -9.60 -15.08
CA PRO A 112 -15.93 -11.04 -14.95
C PRO A 112 -16.17 -11.49 -13.50
N PHE A 113 -15.70 -10.71 -12.51
CA PHE A 113 -15.76 -11.03 -11.10
C PHE A 113 -16.82 -10.18 -10.39
N THR A 114 -18.09 -10.30 -10.81
CA THR A 114 -19.36 -9.95 -10.12
C THR A 114 -19.47 -8.67 -9.27
N TYR A 115 -18.49 -7.77 -9.27
CA TYR A 115 -18.47 -6.52 -8.52
C TYR A 115 -19.08 -5.43 -9.41
N PRO A 116 -20.29 -4.94 -9.08
CA PRO A 116 -21.11 -4.13 -9.99
C PRO A 116 -20.69 -2.65 -10.03
N TYR A 117 -19.46 -2.30 -9.62
CA TYR A 117 -19.03 -0.92 -9.45
C TYR A 117 -18.04 -0.46 -10.52
N LEU A 118 -18.02 0.86 -10.71
CA LEU A 118 -17.04 1.67 -11.46
C LEU A 118 -15.56 1.40 -11.11
N GLN A 119 -15.21 0.45 -10.24
CA GLN A 119 -13.84 0.23 -9.75
C GLN A 119 -13.24 -1.04 -10.34
N ALA A 120 -11.98 -0.96 -10.76
CA ALA A 120 -11.26 -2.13 -11.22
C ALA A 120 -10.80 -2.97 -10.03
N THR A 121 -10.83 -4.29 -10.19
CA THR A 121 -10.40 -5.25 -9.15
C THR A 121 -9.16 -6.04 -9.56
N GLY A 122 -8.73 -5.90 -10.82
CA GLY A 122 -7.72 -6.77 -11.38
C GLY A 122 -8.12 -8.24 -11.20
N PHE A 123 -7.18 -9.07 -10.76
CA PHE A 123 -7.42 -10.48 -10.47
C PHE A 123 -7.88 -10.77 -9.02
N LEU A 124 -8.00 -9.75 -8.16
CA LEU A 124 -8.23 -9.95 -6.71
C LEU A 124 -9.70 -9.96 -6.28
N GLY A 125 -10.62 -9.63 -7.18
CA GLY A 125 -12.08 -9.65 -6.93
C GLY A 125 -12.62 -8.61 -5.94
N ASP A 126 -11.74 -7.93 -5.18
CA ASP A 126 -12.08 -6.86 -4.24
C ASP A 126 -11.28 -5.57 -4.55
N PRO A 127 -11.95 -4.41 -4.73
CA PRO A 127 -11.30 -3.19 -5.20
C PRO A 127 -10.34 -2.59 -4.17
N MET A 128 -10.65 -2.70 -2.87
CA MET A 128 -9.82 -2.12 -1.81
C MET A 128 -8.53 -2.92 -1.63
N SER A 129 -8.64 -4.25 -1.67
CA SER A 129 -7.50 -5.17 -1.63
C SER A 129 -6.59 -5.00 -2.85
N PHE A 130 -7.21 -4.85 -4.03
CA PHE A 130 -6.50 -4.56 -5.28
C PHE A 130 -5.75 -3.23 -5.22
N ALA A 131 -6.40 -2.15 -4.78
CA ALA A 131 -5.77 -0.84 -4.67
C ALA A 131 -4.58 -0.87 -3.69
N GLY A 132 -4.72 -1.55 -2.55
CA GLY A 132 -3.63 -1.73 -1.59
C GLY A 132 -2.44 -2.47 -2.20
N LEU A 133 -2.68 -3.58 -2.92
CA LEU A 133 -1.62 -4.32 -3.62
C LEU A 133 -0.94 -3.45 -4.68
N MET A 134 -1.72 -2.76 -5.53
CA MET A 134 -1.18 -1.89 -6.57
C MET A 134 -0.35 -0.76 -5.98
N GLN A 135 -0.76 -0.18 -4.86
CA GLN A 135 0.00 0.87 -4.19
C GLN A 135 1.36 0.32 -3.72
N LEU A 136 1.37 -0.82 -3.03
CA LEU A 136 2.59 -1.47 -2.57
C LEU A 136 3.54 -1.80 -3.72
N THR A 137 3.04 -2.46 -4.77
CA THR A 137 3.88 -2.87 -5.90
C THR A 137 4.32 -1.69 -6.76
N SER A 138 3.50 -0.67 -6.95
CA SER A 138 3.87 0.57 -7.66
C SER A 138 5.03 1.28 -6.97
N PHE A 139 4.91 1.54 -5.67
CA PHE A 139 5.94 2.28 -4.94
C PHE A 139 7.21 1.47 -4.72
N THR A 140 7.10 0.16 -4.48
CA THR A 140 8.28 -0.71 -4.37
C THR A 140 9.00 -0.81 -5.71
N ALA A 141 8.27 -0.99 -6.82
CA ALA A 141 8.84 -1.02 -8.16
C ALA A 141 9.51 0.32 -8.53
N LEU A 142 8.86 1.44 -8.19
CA LEU A 142 9.41 2.78 -8.39
C LEU A 142 10.68 3.00 -7.57
N GLY A 143 10.71 2.56 -6.31
CA GLY A 143 11.88 2.65 -5.45
C GLY A 143 13.07 1.85 -6.00
N VAL A 144 12.82 0.64 -6.52
CA VAL A 144 13.84 -0.17 -7.21
C VAL A 144 14.37 0.54 -8.46
N LEU A 145 13.48 1.12 -9.27
CA LEU A 145 13.87 1.88 -10.47
C LEU A 145 14.66 3.15 -10.12
N ALA A 146 14.23 3.89 -9.09
CA ALA A 146 14.87 5.11 -8.61
C ALA A 146 16.28 4.85 -8.08
N ARG A 147 16.44 3.81 -7.26
CA ARG A 147 17.75 3.41 -6.72
C ARG A 147 18.75 3.07 -7.82
N ARG A 148 18.31 2.43 -8.91
CA ARG A 148 19.15 2.16 -10.08
C ARG A 148 19.58 3.41 -10.82
N TRP A 149 18.67 4.38 -10.93
CA TRP A 149 18.99 5.63 -11.58
C TRP A 149 20.03 6.43 -10.79
N GLN A 150 19.94 6.40 -9.45
CA GLN A 150 20.94 7.00 -8.57
C GLN A 150 22.29 6.25 -8.60
N LEU A 151 22.28 4.92 -8.59
CA LEU A 151 23.48 4.08 -8.56
C LEU A 151 24.03 3.72 -9.95
N LYS A 152 23.89 4.61 -10.95
CA LYS A 152 24.50 4.44 -12.29
C LYS A 152 26.02 4.26 -12.14
N GLY A 153 26.49 3.02 -12.02
CA GLY A 153 27.90 2.67 -11.85
C GLY A 153 28.21 1.56 -10.85
N ASP A 154 27.25 1.11 -10.03
CA ASP A 154 27.53 0.08 -9.01
C ASP A 154 27.25 -1.36 -9.53
N PRO A 155 28.28 -2.21 -9.73
CA PRO A 155 28.13 -3.54 -10.31
C PRO A 155 27.33 -4.52 -9.44
N GLY A 156 27.15 -4.24 -8.14
CA GLY A 156 26.45 -5.13 -7.20
C GLY A 156 24.93 -5.27 -7.40
N LEU A 157 24.31 -4.35 -8.14
CA LEU A 157 22.87 -4.35 -8.48
C LEU A 157 22.58 -4.77 -9.94
N SER A 158 23.61 -5.15 -10.71
CA SER A 158 23.57 -5.35 -12.16
C SER A 158 22.67 -6.50 -12.65
N SER A 159 22.27 -7.44 -11.79
CA SER A 159 21.65 -8.68 -12.26
C SER A 159 20.12 -8.72 -12.29
N TRP A 160 19.38 -7.72 -11.77
CA TRP A 160 17.95 -7.95 -11.57
C TRP A 160 17.01 -6.73 -11.49
N PRO A 161 16.02 -6.58 -12.42
CA PRO A 161 15.93 -7.10 -13.79
C PRO A 161 16.83 -6.29 -14.74
N GLN A 162 17.64 -6.91 -15.58
CA GLN A 162 18.71 -6.24 -16.36
C GLN A 162 18.24 -5.07 -17.24
N ASN A 163 16.96 -5.00 -17.59
CA ASN A 163 16.42 -4.00 -18.50
C ASN A 163 15.63 -2.90 -17.77
N ASN A 164 16.21 -1.70 -17.69
CA ASN A 164 15.55 -0.51 -17.13
C ASN A 164 14.25 -0.15 -17.87
N LYS A 165 14.16 -0.44 -19.18
CA LYS A 165 12.94 -0.19 -19.96
C LYS A 165 11.80 -1.10 -19.50
N LEU A 166 12.09 -2.39 -19.31
CA LEU A 166 11.10 -3.34 -18.79
C LEU A 166 10.62 -2.93 -17.40
N MET A 167 11.53 -2.52 -16.52
CA MET A 167 11.16 -2.06 -15.18
C MET A 167 10.30 -0.78 -15.23
N ALA A 168 10.60 0.15 -16.13
CA ALA A 168 9.77 1.33 -16.35
C ALA A 168 8.36 0.97 -16.85
N VAL A 169 8.25 0.00 -17.77
CA VAL A 169 6.95 -0.53 -18.25
C VAL A 169 6.17 -1.16 -17.09
N ILE A 170 6.82 -1.94 -16.23
CA ILE A 170 6.19 -2.54 -15.05
C ILE A 170 5.69 -1.47 -14.08
N VAL A 171 6.49 -0.45 -13.81
CA VAL A 171 6.09 0.69 -12.96
C VAL A 171 4.85 1.38 -13.55
N LEU A 172 4.87 1.67 -14.85
CA LEU A 172 3.74 2.30 -15.54
C LEU A 172 2.48 1.43 -15.46
N ALA A 173 2.59 0.13 -15.74
CA ALA A 173 1.47 -0.80 -15.65
C ALA A 173 0.86 -0.88 -14.23
N ASN A 174 1.70 -0.88 -13.18
CA ASN A 174 1.23 -0.86 -11.80
C ASN A 174 0.51 0.45 -11.45
N PHE A 175 1.07 1.60 -11.86
CA PHE A 175 0.42 2.90 -11.63
C PHE A 175 -0.88 3.06 -12.41
N LEU A 176 -0.97 2.51 -13.62
CA LEU A 176 -2.25 2.43 -14.34
C LEU A 176 -3.26 1.61 -13.55
N GLY A 177 -2.86 0.44 -13.02
CA GLY A 177 -3.69 -0.35 -12.12
C GLY A 177 -4.18 0.46 -10.91
N LEU A 178 -3.30 1.25 -10.29
CA LEU A 178 -3.63 2.11 -9.15
C LEU A 178 -4.62 3.23 -9.50
N ILE A 179 -4.48 3.85 -10.69
CA ILE A 179 -5.41 4.87 -11.18
C ILE A 179 -6.78 4.24 -11.40
N PHE A 180 -6.85 3.12 -12.13
CA PHE A 180 -8.10 2.46 -12.50
C PHE A 180 -8.76 1.67 -11.36
N ALA A 181 -8.02 1.32 -10.30
CA ALA A 181 -8.61 0.84 -9.04
C ALA A 181 -9.65 1.83 -8.49
N SER A 182 -9.47 3.12 -8.76
CA SER A 182 -10.43 4.18 -8.45
C SER A 182 -10.82 4.25 -6.97
N GLU A 183 -9.83 4.01 -6.10
CA GLU A 183 -9.93 4.12 -4.65
C GLU A 183 -9.38 5.47 -4.19
N ARG A 184 -10.21 6.25 -3.49
CA ARG A 184 -9.84 7.62 -3.05
C ARG A 184 -8.63 7.61 -2.10
N SER A 185 -8.56 6.62 -1.20
CA SER A 185 -7.45 6.46 -0.24
C SER A 185 -6.13 6.14 -0.95
N ALA A 186 -6.19 5.32 -2.00
CA ALA A 186 -5.03 4.95 -2.78
C ALA A 186 -4.48 6.14 -3.59
N TRP A 187 -5.37 6.97 -4.16
CA TRP A 187 -4.98 8.21 -4.83
C TRP A 187 -4.38 9.23 -3.88
N LEU A 188 -4.97 9.40 -2.69
CA LEU A 188 -4.39 10.29 -1.67
C LEU A 188 -3.00 9.81 -1.25
N GLY A 189 -2.85 8.50 -1.00
CA GLY A 189 -1.55 7.88 -0.72
C GLY A 189 -0.55 8.13 -1.85
N MET A 190 -1.01 8.08 -3.11
CA MET A 190 -0.17 8.37 -4.26
C MET A 190 0.27 9.83 -4.33
N LEU A 191 -0.65 10.77 -4.12
CA LEU A 191 -0.40 12.21 -4.14
C LEU A 191 0.60 12.64 -3.06
N VAL A 192 0.64 11.95 -1.92
CA VAL A 192 1.60 12.24 -0.84
C VAL A 192 2.93 11.51 -1.08
N ALA A 193 2.89 10.23 -1.43
CA ALA A 193 4.10 9.40 -1.53
C ALA A 193 4.98 9.76 -2.73
N LEU A 194 4.40 10.07 -3.90
CA LEU A 194 5.18 10.39 -5.09
C LEU A 194 6.08 11.63 -4.91
N PRO A 195 5.58 12.78 -4.41
CA PRO A 195 6.43 13.93 -4.12
C PRO A 195 7.54 13.62 -3.13
N ILE A 196 7.28 12.83 -2.07
CA ILE A 196 8.30 12.42 -1.11
C ILE A 196 9.39 11.59 -1.79
N VAL A 197 9.00 10.61 -2.62
CA VAL A 197 9.95 9.79 -3.39
C VAL A 197 10.76 10.65 -4.36
N PHE A 198 10.12 11.59 -5.07
CA PHE A 198 10.82 12.48 -5.99
C PHE A 198 11.81 13.40 -5.26
N LEU A 199 11.43 13.93 -4.09
CA LEU A 199 12.29 14.73 -3.23
C LEU A 199 13.50 13.92 -2.74
N TYR A 200 13.27 12.67 -2.33
CA TYR A 200 14.33 11.74 -1.94
C TYR A 200 15.32 11.47 -3.07
N ILE A 201 14.87 11.49 -4.33
CA ILE A 201 15.76 11.32 -5.48
C ILE A 201 16.62 12.58 -5.69
N SER A 202 15.97 13.73 -5.88
CA SER A 202 16.60 15.06 -5.95
C SER A 202 15.54 16.17 -6.02
N PRO A 203 15.84 17.41 -5.60
CA PRO A 203 14.90 18.53 -5.74
C PRO A 203 14.52 18.83 -7.20
N LYS A 204 15.41 18.57 -8.17
CA LYS A 204 15.09 18.72 -9.60
C LYS A 204 14.05 17.70 -10.07
N VAL A 205 14.16 16.46 -9.60
CA VAL A 205 13.18 15.39 -9.91
C VAL A 205 11.86 15.66 -9.20
N PHE A 206 11.88 16.25 -8.00
CA PHE A 206 10.68 16.73 -7.31
C PHE A 206 9.84 17.66 -8.19
N PHE A 207 10.41 18.78 -8.66
CA PHE A 207 9.63 19.72 -9.47
C PHE A 207 9.12 19.09 -10.78
N ARG A 208 9.98 18.34 -11.49
CA ARG A 208 9.58 17.65 -12.73
C ARG A 208 8.49 16.62 -12.48
N GLY A 209 8.63 15.82 -11.42
CA GLY A 209 7.69 14.78 -11.04
C GLY A 209 6.34 15.34 -10.59
N THR A 210 6.33 16.44 -9.82
CA THR A 210 5.10 17.13 -9.44
C THR A 210 4.37 17.71 -10.65
N ILE A 211 5.10 18.28 -11.63
CA ILE A 211 4.50 18.74 -12.89
C ILE A 211 3.89 17.55 -13.65
N VAL A 212 4.61 16.43 -13.79
CA VAL A 212 4.10 15.22 -14.47
C VAL A 212 2.86 14.68 -13.75
N LEU A 213 2.86 14.65 -12.42
CA LEU A 213 1.73 14.20 -11.61
C LEU A 213 0.51 15.10 -11.78
N ALA A 214 0.72 16.42 -11.84
CA ALA A 214 -0.34 17.40 -12.08
C ALA A 214 -0.94 17.20 -13.48
N VAL A 215 -0.11 17.10 -14.52
CA VAL A 215 -0.56 16.83 -15.90
C VAL A 215 -1.30 15.49 -15.98
N ALA A 216 -0.77 14.43 -15.38
CA ALA A 216 -1.41 13.12 -15.36
C ALA A 216 -2.78 13.16 -14.65
N SER A 217 -2.90 13.93 -13.55
CA SER A 217 -4.16 14.09 -12.82
C SER A 217 -5.20 14.86 -13.65
N ILE A 218 -4.79 15.91 -14.37
CA ILE A 218 -5.66 16.66 -15.28
C ILE A 218 -6.12 15.77 -16.44
N LEU A 219 -5.21 15.00 -17.05
CA LEU A 219 -5.56 14.05 -18.10
C LEU A 219 -6.50 12.96 -17.59
N ALA A 220 -6.25 12.40 -16.41
CA ALA A 220 -7.12 11.40 -15.80
C ALA A 220 -8.53 11.96 -15.55
N TRP A 221 -8.65 13.17 -15.01
CA TRP A 221 -9.94 13.84 -14.82
C TRP A 221 -10.68 14.10 -16.14
N SER A 222 -9.98 14.49 -17.19
CA SER A 222 -10.58 14.81 -18.50
C SER A 222 -10.99 13.58 -19.30
N PHE A 223 -10.22 12.49 -19.25
CA PHE A 223 -10.38 11.33 -20.14
C PHE A 223 -10.92 10.07 -19.45
N VAL A 224 -10.89 9.98 -18.11
CA VAL A 224 -11.31 8.78 -17.39
C VAL A 224 -12.64 9.04 -16.65
N PRO A 225 -13.78 8.52 -17.15
CA PRO A 225 -15.10 8.81 -16.58
C PRO A 225 -15.23 8.47 -15.10
N VAL A 226 -14.62 7.36 -14.65
CA VAL A 226 -14.63 6.97 -13.24
C VAL A 226 -13.93 8.00 -12.35
N VAL A 227 -12.86 8.64 -12.82
CA VAL A 227 -12.18 9.69 -12.06
C VAL A 227 -13.11 10.88 -11.89
N LYS A 228 -13.81 11.26 -12.96
CA LYS A 228 -14.79 12.36 -12.93
C LYS A 228 -15.93 12.09 -11.96
N THR A 229 -16.54 10.90 -11.99
CA THR A 229 -17.66 10.56 -11.09
C THR A 229 -17.22 10.51 -9.63
N ARG A 230 -16.04 9.95 -9.34
CA ARG A 230 -15.51 9.85 -7.97
C ARG A 230 -15.07 11.18 -7.38
N LEU A 231 -14.57 12.10 -8.18
CA LEU A 231 -14.18 13.44 -7.73
C LEU A 231 -15.39 14.41 -7.70
N ALA A 232 -16.40 14.24 -8.58
CA ALA A 232 -17.64 15.03 -8.54
C ALA A 232 -18.39 14.89 -7.20
N SER A 233 -18.41 13.69 -6.62
CA SER A 233 -18.97 13.46 -5.28
C SER A 233 -18.23 14.18 -4.14
N LEU A 234 -16.98 14.64 -4.35
CA LEU A 234 -16.30 15.51 -3.38
C LEU A 234 -16.73 16.98 -3.53
N ALA A 235 -17.03 17.42 -4.75
CA ALA A 235 -17.54 18.77 -5.03
C ALA A 235 -18.99 18.95 -4.54
N HIS A 236 -19.79 17.89 -4.61
CA HIS A 236 -21.18 17.83 -4.14
C HIS A 236 -21.31 16.94 -2.89
N PHE A 237 -20.47 17.19 -1.90
CA PHE A 237 -20.42 16.39 -0.66
C PHE A 237 -21.74 16.42 0.13
N ASP A 238 -22.55 17.45 -0.08
CA ASP A 238 -23.89 17.65 0.47
C ASP A 238 -24.93 16.67 -0.09
N GLN A 239 -24.70 16.17 -1.30
CA GLN A 239 -25.57 15.24 -2.01
C GLN A 239 -25.14 13.76 -1.84
N ASP A 240 -23.88 13.50 -1.46
CA ASP A 240 -23.38 12.15 -1.20
C ASP A 240 -23.80 11.67 0.21
N VAL A 241 -24.76 10.76 0.26
CA VAL A 241 -25.32 10.15 1.48
C VAL A 241 -24.22 9.57 2.38
N SER A 242 -23.18 8.98 1.79
CA SER A 242 -22.08 8.35 2.53
C SER A 242 -21.20 9.40 3.22
N VAL A 243 -20.89 10.49 2.52
CA VAL A 243 -20.08 11.59 3.08
C VAL A 243 -20.86 12.32 4.18
N LYS A 244 -22.15 12.61 3.93
CA LYS A 244 -23.04 13.22 4.92
C LYS A 244 -23.16 12.38 6.18
N ALA A 245 -23.33 11.05 6.04
CA ALA A 245 -23.38 10.14 7.18
C ALA A 245 -22.08 10.18 8.00
N ARG A 246 -20.91 10.18 7.35
CA ARG A 246 -19.61 10.27 8.06
C ARG A 246 -19.43 11.59 8.79
N LEU A 247 -19.83 12.70 8.19
CA LEU A 247 -19.78 14.03 8.84
C LEU A 247 -20.71 14.10 10.05
N VAL A 248 -21.91 13.50 9.96
CA VAL A 248 -22.84 13.41 11.10
C VAL A 248 -22.29 12.53 12.22
N ILE A 249 -21.66 11.39 11.89
CA ILE A 249 -21.02 10.54 12.90
C ILE A 249 -19.87 11.29 13.57
N TRP A 250 -19.04 11.97 12.78
CA TRP A 250 -17.93 12.76 13.29
C TRP A 250 -18.40 13.91 14.19
N SER A 251 -19.43 14.65 13.78
CA SER A 251 -19.97 15.75 14.59
C SER A 251 -20.56 15.25 15.90
N LYS A 252 -21.30 14.12 15.88
CA LYS A 252 -21.82 13.49 17.09
C LYS A 252 -20.71 12.98 18.01
N ALA A 253 -19.69 12.32 17.45
CA ALA A 253 -18.55 11.85 18.23
C ALA A 253 -17.79 13.00 18.88
N TRP A 254 -17.60 14.10 18.13
CA TRP A 254 -16.98 15.32 18.65
C TRP A 254 -17.81 15.95 19.77
N GLN A 255 -19.13 16.01 19.60
CA GLN A 255 -20.04 16.52 20.62
C GLN A 255 -19.97 15.69 21.91
N ILE A 256 -20.00 14.35 21.80
CA ILE A 256 -19.85 13.45 22.95
C ILE A 256 -18.51 13.68 23.66
N PHE A 257 -17.43 13.89 22.90
CA PHE A 257 -16.12 14.21 23.47
C PHE A 257 -16.11 15.57 24.20
N GLN A 258 -16.84 16.57 23.70
CA GLN A 258 -16.98 17.86 24.39
C GLN A 258 -17.81 17.76 25.68
N GLU A 259 -18.86 16.93 25.67
CA GLU A 259 -19.73 16.70 26.84
C GLU A 259 -19.04 15.85 27.92
N HIS A 260 -18.19 14.91 27.51
CA HIS A 260 -17.44 14.02 28.39
C HIS A 260 -15.95 13.99 28.00
N PRO A 261 -15.19 15.06 28.29
CA PRO A 261 -13.77 15.12 27.97
C PRO A 261 -13.00 14.09 28.83
N VAL A 262 -12.10 13.36 28.17
CA VAL A 262 -11.20 12.37 28.77
C VAL A 262 -10.08 13.08 29.54
#